data_AF-A0AAU8TCR9-F1
#
_entry.id   AF-A0AAU8TCR9-F1
#
_cell.length_a   1.000
_cell.length_b   1.000
_cell.length_c   1.000
_cell.angle_alpha   90.00
_cell.angle_beta   90.00
_cell.angle_gamma   90.00
#
_symmetry.space_group_name_H-M   'P 1'
#
loop_
_entity.id
_entity.type
_entity.pdbx_description
1 polymer ?
#
loop_
_entity_poly.entity_id
_entity_poly.type
_entity_poly.pdbx_seq_one_letter_code
_entity_poly.pdbx_strand_id
1 'polypeptide(L)'
;MQEHRAAQLIDAHCRAADLILVMDNTQKQIVDARYPFARGKVFRLGNFGKYDIPDPYQKSLDHFRKSLELIENGVLGWIEPIRKSS
;
A
#
# COMPACT_ATOMS: atom_id res chain seq x y z
N MET A 1 -19.72 -4.97 1.10
CA MET A 1 -18.29 -5.26 0.85
C MET A 1 -17.99 -4.74 -0.53
N GLN A 2 -17.20 -3.67 -0.65
CA GLN A 2 -16.84 -3.17 -1.98
C GLN A 2 -15.92 -4.20 -2.65
N GLU A 3 -16.20 -4.54 -3.92
CA GLU A 3 -15.36 -5.43 -4.72
C GLU A 3 -13.93 -4.87 -4.76
N HIS A 4 -13.05 -5.41 -3.92
CA HIS A 4 -11.62 -5.18 -4.05
C HIS A 4 -11.16 -5.89 -5.31
N ARG A 5 -11.25 -5.21 -6.45
CA ARG A 5 -10.68 -5.70 -7.70
C ARG A 5 -9.18 -5.49 -7.64
N ALA A 6 -8.44 -6.58 -7.51
CA ALA A 6 -7.02 -6.61 -7.80
C ALA A 6 -6.83 -6.21 -9.28
N ALA A 7 -6.63 -4.92 -9.53
CA ALA A 7 -6.31 -4.40 -10.84
C ALA A 7 -4.80 -4.43 -11.02
N GLN A 8 -4.33 -5.03 -12.12
CA GLN A 8 -2.92 -4.97 -12.46
C GLN A 8 -2.51 -3.49 -12.62
N LEU A 9 -1.47 -3.07 -11.91
CA LEU A 9 -0.95 -1.71 -11.98
C LEU A 9 -0.45 -1.44 -13.41
N ILE A 10 -1.16 -0.62 -14.18
CA ILE A 10 -0.77 -0.16 -15.52
C ILE A 10 -0.21 1.26 -15.46
N ASP A 11 0.56 1.65 -16.47
CA ASP A 11 1.25 2.95 -16.57
C ASP A 11 0.29 4.14 -16.34
N ALA A 12 -0.94 4.05 -16.87
CA ALA A 12 -1.97 5.07 -16.70
C ALA A 12 -2.38 5.28 -15.23
N HIS A 13 -2.49 4.20 -14.44
CA HIS A 13 -2.77 4.30 -13.00
C HIS A 13 -1.61 4.97 -12.27
N CYS A 14 -0.37 4.60 -12.60
CA CYS A 14 0.80 5.23 -12.00
C CYS A 14 0.89 6.71 -12.34
N ARG A 15 0.50 7.14 -13.55
CA ARG A 15 0.55 8.55 -13.96
C ARG A 15 -0.56 9.38 -13.31
N ALA A 16 -1.77 8.84 -13.20
CA ALA A 16 -2.91 9.52 -12.60
C ALA A 16 -2.87 9.58 -11.06
N ALA A 17 -2.10 8.69 -10.42
CA ALA A 17 -1.98 8.70 -8.97
C ALA A 17 -0.92 9.70 -8.50
N ASP A 18 -1.28 10.58 -7.56
CA ASP A 18 -0.35 11.42 -6.80
C ASP A 18 0.34 10.63 -5.68
N LEU A 19 -0.29 9.55 -5.21
CA LEU A 19 0.20 8.67 -4.15
C LEU A 19 -0.13 7.20 -4.44
N ILE A 20 0.86 6.32 -4.33
CA ILE A 20 0.74 4.87 -4.47
C ILE A 20 1.16 4.21 -3.15
N LEU A 21 0.26 3.47 -2.52
CA LEU A 21 0.50 2.78 -1.25
C LEU A 21 0.62 1.27 -1.48
N VAL A 22 1.72 0.68 -1.04
CA VAL A 22 2.01 -0.76 -1.11
C VAL A 22 2.10 -1.40 0.28
N MET A 23 1.92 -2.72 0.36
CA MET A 23 1.83 -3.41 1.65
C MET A 23 3.19 -3.75 2.26
N ASP A 24 4.20 -3.98 1.42
CA ASP A 24 5.54 -4.40 1.84
C ASP A 24 6.65 -3.80 0.97
N ASN A 25 7.90 -3.93 1.44
CA ASN A 25 9.07 -3.40 0.75
C ASN A 25 9.39 -4.10 -0.57
N THR A 26 9.08 -5.39 -0.71
CA THR A 26 9.29 -6.14 -1.96
C THR A 26 8.38 -5.59 -3.05
N GLN A 27 7.10 -5.35 -2.73
CA GLN A 27 6.17 -4.68 -3.63
C GLN A 27 6.67 -3.30 -4.03
N LYS A 28 7.18 -2.50 -3.08
CA LYS A 28 7.77 -1.19 -3.39
C LYS A 28 8.91 -1.32 -4.40
N GLN A 29 9.83 -2.25 -4.19
CA GLN A 29 10.96 -2.47 -5.08
C GLN A 29 10.53 -2.91 -6.48
N ILE A 30 9.51 -3.77 -6.59
CA ILE A 30 8.94 -4.19 -7.88
C ILE A 30 8.36 -2.99 -8.63
N VAL A 31 7.59 -2.13 -7.94
CA VAL A 31 7.01 -0.93 -8.54
C VAL A 31 8.10 0.07 -8.92
N ASP A 32 9.11 0.29 -8.06
CA ASP A 32 10.22 1.21 -8.33
C ASP A 32 11.13 0.74 -9.48
N ALA A 33 11.21 -0.56 -9.72
CA ALA A 33 11.93 -1.16 -10.85
C ALA A 33 11.11 -1.08 -12.14
N ARG A 34 9.80 -1.34 -12.07
CA ARG A 34 8.90 -1.35 -13.23
C ARG A 34 8.51 0.05 -13.68
N TYR A 35 8.36 0.99 -12.75
CA TYR A 35 7.92 2.36 -12.98
C TYR A 35 8.86 3.36 -12.28
N PRO A 36 10.10 3.58 -12.80
CA PRO A 36 11.06 4.49 -12.18
C PRO A 36 10.52 5.91 -11.99
N PHE A 37 9.64 6.36 -12.89
CA PHE A 37 8.97 7.66 -12.81
C PHE A 37 8.01 7.80 -11.62
N ALA A 38 7.62 6.69 -10.99
CA ALA A 38 6.75 6.67 -9.81
C ALA A 38 7.52 6.58 -8.47
N ARG A 39 8.86 6.46 -8.49
CA ARG A 39 9.67 6.20 -7.28
C ARG A 39 9.47 7.21 -6.14
N GLY A 40 9.15 8.46 -6.47
CA GLY A 40 8.87 9.53 -5.49
C GLY A 40 7.46 9.54 -4.90
N LYS A 41 6.56 8.73 -5.43
CA LYS A 41 5.15 8.66 -5.01
C LYS A 41 4.71 7.28 -4.53
N VAL A 42 5.63 6.32 -4.50
CA VAL A 42 5.37 4.94 -4.01
C VAL A 42 5.86 4.82 -2.58
N PHE A 43 4.95 4.59 -1.65
CA PHE A 43 5.23 4.46 -0.22
C PHE A 43 4.60 3.20 0.36
N ARG A 44 5.14 2.71 1.48
CA ARG A 44 4.53 1.59 2.22
C ARG A 44 3.37 2.09 3.08
N LEU A 45 2.32 1.29 3.21
CA LEU A 45 1.20 1.63 4.08
C LEU A 45 1.66 1.75 5.55
N GLY A 46 2.51 0.82 6.00
CA GLY A 46 3.15 0.88 7.32
C GLY A 46 4.36 1.83 7.42
N ASN A 47 4.56 2.77 6.48
CA ASN A 47 5.77 3.62 6.45
C ASN A 47 6.01 4.39 7.77
N PHE A 48 4.95 4.93 8.37
CA PHE A 48 5.04 5.68 9.63
C PHE A 48 5.29 4.80 10.86
N GLY A 49 4.77 3.57 10.85
CA GLY A 49 5.00 2.58 11.91
C GLY A 49 6.22 1.69 11.69
N LYS A 50 6.93 1.84 10.56
CA LYS A 50 8.09 1.02 10.14
C LYS A 50 7.82 -0.50 10.16
N TYR A 51 6.62 -0.92 9.78
CA TYR A 51 6.27 -2.33 9.63
C TYR A 51 5.81 -2.64 8.20
N ASP A 52 5.94 -3.91 7.82
CA ASP A 52 5.36 -4.46 6.60
C ASP A 52 4.06 -5.19 6.95
N ILE A 53 3.11 -5.20 6.01
CA ILE A 53 1.83 -5.88 6.19
C ILE A 53 1.95 -7.23 5.48
N PRO A 54 1.95 -8.35 6.23
CA PRO A 54 2.09 -9.66 5.64
C PRO A 54 0.85 -10.00 4.81
N ASP A 55 1.07 -10.71 3.71
CA ASP A 55 -0.04 -11.20 2.90
C ASP A 55 -0.80 -12.32 3.66
N PRO A 56 -2.12 -12.17 3.88
CA PRO A 56 -2.93 -13.14 4.59
C PRO A 56 -3.48 -14.25 3.67
N TYR A 57 -3.15 -14.26 2.37
CA TYR A 57 -3.74 -15.19 1.42
C TYR A 57 -3.40 -16.64 1.80
N GLN A 58 -4.42 -17.50 1.79
CA GLN A 58 -4.35 -18.91 2.19
C GLN A 58 -3.92 -19.17 3.66
N LYS A 59 -3.91 -18.15 4.53
CA LYS A 59 -3.58 -18.31 5.96
C LYS A 59 -4.83 -18.40 6.84
N SER A 60 -4.61 -18.68 8.13
CA SER A 60 -5.68 -18.75 9.12
C SER A 60 -6.38 -17.40 9.31
N LEU A 61 -7.62 -17.43 9.81
CA LEU A 61 -8.40 -16.22 10.10
C LEU A 61 -7.67 -15.26 11.05
N ASP A 62 -6.83 -15.78 11.94
CA ASP A 62 -6.01 -14.99 12.85
C ASP A 62 -4.98 -14.12 12.09
N HIS A 63 -4.31 -14.69 11.08
CA HIS A 63 -3.41 -13.94 10.21
C HIS A 63 -4.14 -12.87 9.41
N PHE A 64 -5.36 -13.17 8.96
CA PHE A 64 -6.21 -12.19 8.29
C PHE A 64 -6.54 -11.02 9.22
N ARG A 65 -6.97 -11.30 10.45
CA ARG A 65 -7.26 -10.27 11.47
C ARG A 65 -6.03 -9.42 11.79
N LYS A 66 -4.86 -10.05 11.94
CA LYS A 66 -3.62 -9.32 12.19
C LYS A 66 -3.25 -8.41 11.04
N SER A 67 -3.41 -8.88 9.80
CA SER A 67 -3.14 -8.08 8.61
C SER A 67 -4.12 -6.90 8.51
N LEU A 68 -5.40 -7.12 8.83
CA LEU A 68 -6.41 -6.07 8.88
C LEU A 68 -6.06 -4.99 9.93
N GLU A 69 -5.69 -5.39 11.14
CA GLU A 69 -5.27 -4.47 12.20
C GLU A 69 -4.06 -3.63 11.78
N LEU A 70 -3.09 -4.23 11.08
CA LEU A 70 -1.94 -3.50 10.54
C LEU A 70 -2.34 -2.55 9.42
N ILE A 71 -3.30 -2.92 8.56
CA ILE A 71 -3.85 -2.03 7.53
C ILE A 71 -4.55 -0.83 8.18
N GLU A 72 -5.41 -1.06 9.18
CA GLU A 72 -6.13 0.00 9.88
C GLU A 72 -5.16 1.00 10.53
N ASN A 73 -4.17 0.49 11.26
CA ASN A 73 -3.12 1.32 11.85
C ASN A 73 -2.32 2.11 10.79
N GLY A 74 -2.06 1.48 9.65
CA GLY A 74 -1.32 2.10 8.55
C GLY A 74 -2.11 3.24 7.94
N VAL A 75 -3.38 3.01 7.62
CA VAL A 75 -4.31 4.01 7.09
C VAL A 75 -4.42 5.21 8.02
N LEU A 76 -4.56 4.98 9.33
CA LEU A 76 -4.61 6.07 10.33
C LEU A 76 -3.35 6.96 10.28
N GLY A 77 -2.17 6.36 10.12
CA GLY A 77 -0.91 7.09 9.96
C GLY A 77 -0.85 7.94 8.69
N TRP A 78 -1.61 7.60 7.65
CA TRP A 78 -1.67 8.34 6.38
C TRP A 78 -2.72 9.45 6.35
N ILE A 79 -3.67 9.50 7.29
CA ILE A 79 -4.72 10.53 7.31
C ILE A 79 -4.12 11.94 7.37
N GLU A 80 -3.19 12.19 8.29
CA GLU A 80 -2.57 13.52 8.44
C GLU A 80 -1.70 13.93 7.23
N PRO A 81 -0.79 13.08 6.72
CA PRO A 81 -0.02 13.37 5.51
C PRO A 81 -0.88 13.69 4.29
N ILE A 82 -1.95 12.92 4.05
CA ILE A 82 -2.85 13.12 2.90
C ILE A 82 -3.61 14.44 3.05
N ARG A 83 -4.07 14.78 4.27
CA ARG A 83 -4.75 16.07 4.51
C ARG A 83 -3.86 17.29 4.31
N LYS A 84 -2.54 17.17 4.55
CA LYS A 84 -1.59 18.27 4.35
C LYS A 84 -1.15 18.45 2.89
N SER A 85 -1.50 17.50 2.02
CA SER A 85 -1.18 17.53 0.59
C SER A 85 -2.37 17.96 -0.29
N SER A 86 -3.49 18.39 0.32
CA SER A 86 -4.66 18.99 -0.34
C SER A 86 -4.72 20.51 -0.14
#